data_AF-A0A7J3KYJ3-F1
#
_entry.id   AF-A0A7J3KYJ3-F1
#
_cell.length_a   1.000
_cell.length_b   1.000
_cell.length_c   1.000
_cell.angle_alpha   90.00
_cell.angle_beta   90.00
_cell.angle_gamma   90.00
#
_symmetry.space_group_name_H-M   'P 1'
#
loop_
_entity.id
_entity.type
_entity.pdbx_description
1 polymer ?
#
loop_
_entity_poly.entity_id
_entity_poly.type
_entity_poly.pdbx_seq_one_letter_code
_entity_poly.pdbx_strand_id
1 'polypeptide(L)'
;MAPLIHNLWRCACEKIFEKLLQQKGDHTLLIVFDLLCFTLPYSLLFNEQAFSKFNIKDLVVLYIDNNSNEVLNNVLNRMQQLGVKQTKRLEIQSFLSNNTLESIKNLNEKSLVIFDGYWISERVNDPEIHVFLRKASYQKARFMAIDGSTSKFSEALDKAGINKLGRDENGNIRNPAYNDPPFVGFTLKEARTPDGHSYFYPSIFISNTTTEDINAMIQELINWLGE
;
A
#
# COMPACT_ATOMS: atom_id res chain seq x y z
N MET A 1 30.56 -27.64 -1.73
CA MET A 1 31.04 -26.28 -1.39
C MET A 1 29.91 -25.25 -1.19
N ALA A 2 28.63 -25.59 -1.44
CA ALA A 2 27.47 -24.71 -1.24
C ALA A 2 26.96 -24.51 0.23
N PRO A 3 27.08 -25.47 1.18
CA PRO A 3 26.42 -25.31 2.49
C PRO A 3 27.16 -24.37 3.46
N LEU A 4 28.45 -24.09 3.24
CA LEU A 4 29.22 -23.17 4.07
C LEU A 4 28.90 -21.69 3.78
N ILE A 5 28.58 -21.36 2.53
CA ILE A 5 28.21 -20.00 2.11
C ILE A 5 26.84 -19.64 2.68
N HIS A 6 25.90 -20.59 2.73
CA HIS A 6 24.56 -20.39 3.29
C HIS A 6 24.58 -20.11 4.81
N ASN A 7 25.46 -20.79 5.56
CA ASN A 7 25.60 -20.58 7.01
C ASN A 7 26.32 -19.26 7.35
N LEU A 8 27.27 -18.82 6.52
CA LEU A 8 27.90 -17.50 6.68
C LEU A 8 26.93 -16.36 6.33
N TRP A 9 26.05 -16.56 5.33
CA TRP A 9 25.02 -15.60 4.96
C TRP A 9 23.98 -15.38 6.05
N ARG A 10 23.48 -16.48 6.65
CA ARG A 10 22.52 -16.41 7.76
C ARG A 10 23.09 -15.64 8.95
N CYS A 11 24.36 -15.88 9.28
CA CYS A 11 25.05 -15.21 10.38
C CYS A 11 25.31 -13.72 10.12
N ALA A 12 25.49 -13.30 8.86
CA ALA A 12 25.65 -11.89 8.49
C ALA A 12 24.33 -11.12 8.56
N CYS A 13 23.24 -11.71 8.07
CA CYS A 13 21.90 -11.11 8.16
C CYS A 13 21.41 -11.00 9.62
N GLU A 14 21.65 -12.03 10.45
CA GLU A 14 21.30 -12.02 11.87
C GLU A 14 22.06 -10.92 12.63
N LYS A 15 23.37 -10.73 12.36
CA LYS A 15 24.15 -9.66 13.01
C LYS A 15 23.78 -8.25 12.57
N ILE A 16 23.33 -8.06 11.32
CA ILE A 16 22.83 -6.77 10.85
C ILE A 16 21.46 -6.48 11.48
N PHE A 17 20.60 -7.50 11.57
CA PHE A 17 19.29 -7.40 12.22
C PHE A 17 19.40 -7.10 13.72
N GLU A 18 20.31 -7.76 14.45
CA GLU A 18 20.58 -7.46 15.87
C GLU A 18 21.13 -6.05 16.09
N LYS A 19 22.00 -5.55 15.20
CA LYS A 19 22.47 -4.16 15.27
C LYS A 19 21.37 -3.14 15.02
N LEU A 20 20.41 -3.44 14.15
CA LEU A 20 19.26 -2.58 13.87
C LEU A 20 18.25 -2.60 15.03
N LEU A 21 18.07 -3.73 15.70
CA LEU A 21 17.25 -3.86 16.91
C LEU A 21 17.86 -3.13 18.13
N GLN A 22 19.19 -3.12 18.26
CA GLN A 22 19.86 -2.41 19.36
C GLN A 22 19.89 -0.88 19.19
N GLN A 23 19.64 -0.34 17.97
CA GLN A 23 19.73 1.09 17.70
C GLN A 23 18.41 1.87 17.84
N LYS A 24 17.26 1.21 18.02
CA LYS A 24 15.98 1.90 18.23
C LYS A 24 15.23 1.28 19.41
N GLY A 25 15.32 1.96 20.55
CA GLY A 25 14.33 1.81 21.61
C GLY A 25 12.96 2.21 21.09
N ASP A 26 12.04 1.26 21.21
CA ASP A 26 10.59 1.31 21.05
C ASP A 26 9.97 1.91 19.76
N HIS A 27 9.12 1.07 19.16
CA HIS A 27 8.27 1.26 17.97
C HIS A 27 9.01 1.14 16.62
N THR A 28 9.17 -0.10 16.14
CA THR A 28 9.69 -0.38 14.79
C THR A 28 8.60 -0.99 13.89
N LEU A 29 8.28 -0.23 12.85
CA LEU A 29 7.59 -0.61 11.62
C LEU A 29 8.34 -1.74 10.90
N LEU A 30 7.68 -2.86 10.62
CA LEU A 30 8.28 -3.98 9.89
C LEU A 30 8.12 -3.75 8.37
N ILE A 31 9.12 -3.15 7.72
CA ILE A 31 9.19 -3.11 6.25
C ILE A 31 9.87 -4.39 5.77
N VAL A 32 9.09 -5.31 5.18
CA VAL A 32 9.62 -6.53 4.56
C VAL A 32 10.15 -6.18 3.17
N PHE A 33 11.47 -6.10 3.04
CA PHE A 33 12.17 -6.07 1.75
C PHE A 33 12.52 -7.51 1.35
N ASP A 34 11.80 -8.09 0.39
CA ASP A 34 12.30 -9.24 -0.36
C ASP A 34 13.26 -8.73 -1.43
N LEU A 35 14.57 -8.88 -1.19
CA LEU A 35 15.65 -8.41 -2.07
C LEU A 35 16.31 -9.59 -2.79
N LEU A 36 16.09 -9.67 -4.11
CA LEU A 36 16.99 -10.37 -5.04
C LEU A 36 18.26 -9.52 -5.20
N CYS A 37 19.37 -9.96 -4.58
CA CYS A 37 20.67 -9.31 -4.70
C CYS A 37 21.37 -9.65 -6.02
N PHE A 38 21.60 -8.64 -6.86
CA PHE A 38 22.76 -8.60 -7.77
C PHE A 38 23.69 -7.48 -7.31
N THR A 39 24.95 -7.83 -7.04
CA THR A 39 26.00 -6.95 -6.54
C THR A 39 26.52 -6.04 -7.66
N LEU A 40 26.48 -4.72 -7.46
CA LEU A 40 27.40 -3.77 -8.10
C LEU A 40 28.03 -2.88 -7.02
N PRO A 41 29.30 -2.44 -7.20
CA PRO A 41 30.08 -1.79 -6.17
C PRO A 41 29.51 -0.42 -5.81
N TYR A 42 29.17 -0.26 -4.52
CA TYR A 42 28.66 0.98 -3.95
C TYR A 42 29.78 2.03 -3.83
N SER A 43 29.97 2.80 -4.90
CA SER A 43 30.48 4.16 -4.83
C SER A 43 29.56 5.04 -5.67
N LEU A 44 28.33 5.24 -5.21
CA LEU A 44 27.41 6.21 -5.78
C LEU A 44 27.03 7.19 -4.68
N LEU A 45 27.46 8.42 -4.90
CA LEU A 45 26.98 9.66 -4.29
C LEU A 45 25.50 9.52 -3.93
N PHE A 46 25.20 9.55 -2.63
CA PHE A 46 23.90 9.98 -2.15
C PHE A 46 23.74 11.43 -2.60
N ASN A 47 23.16 11.64 -3.78
CA ASN A 47 22.39 12.83 -4.02
C ASN A 47 21.26 12.74 -3.00
N GLU A 48 21.29 13.58 -1.97
CA GLU A 48 20.10 13.92 -1.20
C GLU A 48 19.07 14.46 -2.21
N GLN A 49 18.30 13.56 -2.83
CA GLN A 49 17.08 13.96 -3.48
C GLN A 49 16.21 14.53 -2.38
N ALA A 50 16.02 15.85 -2.44
CA ALA A 50 15.05 16.56 -1.63
C ALA A 50 13.72 15.81 -1.77
N PHE A 51 13.34 15.05 -0.73
CA PHE A 51 11.99 14.51 -0.62
C PHE A 51 11.06 15.71 -0.70
N SER A 52 10.38 15.88 -1.83
CA SER A 52 9.36 16.90 -1.95
C SER A 52 8.30 16.54 -0.92
N LYS A 53 8.23 17.30 0.17
CA LYS A 53 7.30 17.06 1.27
C LYS A 53 5.89 16.98 0.68
N PHE A 54 5.30 15.79 0.67
CA PHE A 54 3.98 15.57 0.10
C PHE A 54 2.97 16.49 0.78
N ASN A 55 2.30 17.33 -0.03
CA ASN A 55 1.28 18.23 0.48
C ASN A 55 -0.06 17.49 0.50
N ILE A 56 -0.50 17.07 1.68
CA ILE A 56 -1.76 16.34 1.84
C ILE A 56 -2.97 17.11 1.29
N LYS A 57 -2.94 18.44 1.22
CA LYS A 57 -4.04 19.26 0.68
C LYS A 57 -4.28 19.05 -0.82
N ASP A 58 -3.26 18.58 -1.54
CA ASP A 58 -3.38 18.25 -2.96
C ASP A 58 -4.07 16.90 -3.19
N LEU A 59 -4.21 16.09 -2.14
CA LEU A 59 -4.82 14.77 -2.21
C LEU A 59 -6.33 14.89 -2.43
N VAL A 60 -6.85 14.10 -3.37
CA VAL A 60 -8.28 13.87 -3.57
C VAL A 60 -8.60 12.48 -3.06
N VAL A 61 -9.48 12.40 -2.06
CA VAL A 61 -9.93 11.14 -1.48
C VAL A 61 -11.29 10.76 -2.06
N LEU A 62 -11.35 9.57 -2.62
CA LEU A 62 -12.60 8.89 -2.93
C LEU A 62 -12.77 7.80 -1.90
N TYR A 63 -13.94 7.69 -1.27
CA TYR A 63 -14.16 6.62 -0.31
C TYR A 63 -15.46 5.86 -0.58
N ILE A 64 -15.40 4.56 -0.33
CA ILE A 64 -16.51 3.61 -0.45
C ILE A 64 -16.78 3.06 0.94
N ASP A 65 -18.01 3.27 1.42
CA ASP A 65 -18.40 3.05 2.81
C ASP A 65 -19.82 2.47 2.86
N ASN A 66 -20.05 1.48 3.74
CA ASN A 66 -21.36 0.89 3.99
C ASN A 66 -22.11 1.53 5.19
N ASN A 67 -21.72 2.76 5.55
CA ASN A 67 -22.36 3.66 6.52
C ASN A 67 -22.23 3.28 8.02
N SER A 68 -21.26 2.46 8.41
CA SER A 68 -21.10 2.07 9.82
C SER A 68 -19.66 1.91 10.32
N ASN A 69 -18.64 2.15 9.48
CA ASN A 69 -17.24 1.97 9.86
C ASN A 69 -16.71 3.20 10.62
N GLU A 70 -16.69 3.12 11.97
CA GLU A 70 -16.23 4.19 12.85
C GLU A 70 -14.77 4.58 12.59
N VAL A 71 -13.90 3.60 12.35
CA VAL A 71 -12.47 3.82 12.10
C VAL A 71 -12.28 4.66 10.84
N LEU A 72 -12.93 4.23 9.74
CA LEU A 72 -12.94 4.94 8.48
C LEU A 72 -13.46 6.37 8.65
N ASN A 73 -14.60 6.54 9.34
CA ASN A 73 -15.17 7.87 9.58
C ASN A 73 -14.20 8.78 10.35
N ASN A 74 -13.49 8.25 11.34
CA ASN A 74 -12.51 9.02 12.09
C ASN A 74 -11.29 9.41 11.24
N VAL A 75 -10.80 8.50 10.38
CA VAL A 75 -9.75 8.81 9.39
C VAL A 75 -10.21 9.93 8.46
N LEU A 76 -11.39 9.78 7.85
CA LEU A 76 -11.96 10.74 6.91
C LEU A 76 -12.14 12.11 7.59
N ASN A 77 -12.71 12.16 8.78
CA ASN A 77 -12.86 13.40 9.55
C ASN A 77 -11.49 14.09 9.78
N ARG A 78 -10.47 13.32 10.13
CA ARG A 78 -9.12 13.88 10.36
C ARG A 78 -8.48 14.39 9.07
N MET A 79 -8.60 13.66 7.96
CA MET A 79 -8.13 14.12 6.66
C MET A 79 -8.84 15.40 6.22
N GLN A 80 -10.15 15.51 6.48
CA GLN A 80 -10.92 16.72 6.15
C GLN A 80 -10.42 17.93 6.95
N GLN A 81 -10.12 17.76 8.24
CA GLN A 81 -9.52 18.81 9.08
C GLN A 81 -8.15 19.28 8.55
N LEU A 82 -7.41 18.42 7.86
CA LEU A 82 -6.14 18.76 7.21
C LEU A 82 -6.32 19.45 5.84
N GLY A 83 -7.57 19.63 5.39
CA GLY A 83 -7.91 20.32 4.15
C GLY A 83 -7.97 19.42 2.92
N VAL A 84 -8.04 18.11 3.10
CA VAL A 84 -8.17 17.12 2.01
C VAL A 84 -9.56 17.21 1.38
N LYS A 85 -9.63 17.26 0.05
CA LYS A 85 -10.91 17.17 -0.68
C LYS A 85 -11.39 15.73 -0.70
N GLN A 86 -12.64 15.51 -0.29
CA GLN A 86 -13.22 14.17 -0.19
C GLN A 86 -14.49 14.04 -1.02
N THR A 87 -14.73 12.84 -1.55
CA THR A 87 -15.92 12.51 -2.31
C THR A 87 -16.43 11.13 -1.88
N LYS A 88 -17.59 11.09 -1.23
CA LYS A 88 -18.27 9.84 -0.86
C LYS A 88 -18.84 9.14 -2.08
N ARG A 89 -18.73 7.81 -2.11
CA ARG A 89 -19.41 6.92 -3.04
C ARG A 89 -19.94 5.69 -2.28
N LEU A 90 -21.05 5.13 -2.76
CA LEU A 90 -21.68 3.95 -2.15
C LEU A 90 -21.38 2.66 -2.91
N GLU A 91 -21.18 2.74 -4.23
CA GLU A 91 -21.03 1.55 -5.08
C GLU A 91 -20.06 1.75 -6.24
N ILE A 92 -19.35 0.69 -6.63
CA ILE A 92 -18.38 0.76 -7.74
C ILE A 92 -19.03 0.78 -9.12
N GLN A 93 -20.24 0.21 -9.26
CA GLN A 93 -21.03 0.31 -10.49
C GLN A 93 -21.22 1.77 -10.93
N SER A 94 -21.25 2.70 -9.97
CA SER A 94 -21.23 4.13 -10.27
C SER A 94 -20.02 4.50 -11.12
N PHE A 95 -18.80 3.99 -10.84
CA PHE A 95 -17.56 4.22 -11.60
C PHE A 95 -17.50 3.59 -12.99
N LEU A 96 -18.28 2.54 -13.24
CA LEU A 96 -18.19 1.76 -14.48
C LEU A 96 -19.33 2.02 -15.46
N SER A 97 -20.41 2.67 -15.04
CA SER A 97 -21.45 3.14 -15.97
C SER A 97 -20.85 4.13 -16.99
N ASN A 98 -21.37 4.16 -18.23
CA ASN A 98 -20.74 4.81 -19.39
C ASN A 98 -20.41 6.31 -19.24
N ASN A 99 -20.97 7.03 -18.26
CA ASN A 99 -20.60 8.41 -17.91
C ASN A 99 -19.46 8.53 -16.87
N THR A 100 -18.92 7.40 -16.39
CA THR A 100 -18.03 7.34 -15.22
C THR A 100 -16.69 6.69 -15.48
N LEU A 101 -16.49 6.16 -16.69
CA LEU A 101 -15.16 5.93 -17.25
C LEU A 101 -14.31 7.23 -17.24
N GLU A 102 -14.95 8.40 -17.30
CA GLU A 102 -14.29 9.69 -17.07
C GLU A 102 -13.81 9.89 -15.63
N SER A 103 -14.56 9.41 -14.64
CA SER A 103 -14.12 9.52 -13.24
C SER A 103 -12.89 8.66 -12.97
N ILE A 104 -12.80 7.49 -13.62
CA ILE A 104 -11.58 6.69 -13.59
C ILE A 104 -10.45 7.42 -14.33
N LYS A 105 -10.69 8.06 -15.48
CA LYS A 105 -9.68 8.85 -16.24
C LYS A 105 -9.12 10.06 -15.47
N ASN A 106 -9.85 10.55 -14.48
CA ASN A 106 -9.43 11.68 -13.66
C ASN A 106 -8.62 11.22 -12.43
N LEU A 107 -8.50 9.91 -12.19
CA LEU A 107 -7.62 9.40 -11.15
C LEU A 107 -6.17 9.56 -11.58
N ASN A 108 -5.30 9.84 -10.62
CA ASN A 108 -3.89 10.11 -10.83
C ASN A 108 -3.09 9.82 -9.55
N GLU A 109 -1.79 10.15 -9.55
CA GLU A 109 -0.91 10.05 -8.40
C GLU A 109 -1.27 10.97 -7.22
N LYS A 110 -2.30 11.81 -7.33
CA LYS A 110 -2.86 12.61 -6.22
C LYS A 110 -4.21 12.07 -5.74
N SER A 111 -4.63 10.92 -6.25
CA SER A 111 -5.89 10.28 -5.87
C SER A 111 -5.65 9.14 -4.89
N LEU A 112 -6.42 9.12 -3.79
CA LEU A 112 -6.48 8.00 -2.85
C LEU A 112 -7.91 7.45 -2.82
N VAL A 113 -8.05 6.16 -3.11
CA VAL A 113 -9.30 5.43 -3.00
C VAL A 113 -9.29 4.63 -1.71
N ILE A 114 -10.20 4.96 -0.79
CA ILE A 114 -10.35 4.28 0.50
C ILE A 114 -11.58 3.36 0.45
N PHE A 115 -11.37 2.10 0.75
CA PHE A 115 -12.42 1.11 0.93
C PHE A 115 -12.64 0.87 2.41
N ASP A 116 -13.89 0.81 2.83
CA ASP A 116 -14.29 0.05 4.00
C ASP A 116 -13.86 -1.42 3.79
N GLY A 117 -13.05 -1.96 4.70
CA GLY A 117 -12.53 -3.32 4.52
C GLY A 117 -13.60 -4.40 4.69
N TYR A 118 -14.72 -4.13 5.36
CA TYR A 118 -15.88 -5.02 5.31
C TYR A 118 -16.48 -5.05 3.90
N TRP A 119 -16.67 -3.87 3.29
CA TRP A 119 -17.27 -3.75 1.96
C TRP A 119 -16.44 -4.46 0.88
N ILE A 120 -15.12 -4.31 0.89
CA ILE A 120 -14.25 -4.97 -0.09
C ILE A 120 -14.17 -6.48 0.13
N SER A 121 -14.31 -6.95 1.38
CA SER A 121 -14.27 -8.38 1.71
C SER A 121 -15.42 -9.16 1.07
N GLU A 122 -16.59 -8.54 0.94
CA GLU A 122 -17.76 -9.12 0.28
C GLU A 122 -17.61 -9.17 -1.26
N ARG A 123 -16.70 -8.36 -1.81
CA ARG A 123 -16.57 -8.11 -3.25
C ARG A 123 -15.22 -8.56 -3.82
N VAL A 124 -14.48 -9.39 -3.10
CA VAL A 124 -13.18 -9.95 -3.55
C VAL A 124 -13.29 -10.68 -4.88
N ASN A 125 -14.44 -11.29 -5.18
CA ASN A 125 -14.68 -12.03 -6.41
C ASN A 125 -15.40 -11.22 -7.49
N ASP A 126 -15.69 -9.95 -7.24
CA ASP A 126 -16.43 -9.11 -8.17
C ASP A 126 -15.52 -8.65 -9.34
N PRO A 127 -15.80 -9.06 -10.60
CA PRO A 127 -15.01 -8.67 -11.75
C PRO A 127 -14.95 -7.16 -11.98
N GLU A 128 -16.00 -6.43 -11.59
CA GLU A 128 -16.06 -4.98 -11.73
C GLU A 128 -15.01 -4.28 -10.85
N ILE A 129 -14.85 -4.75 -9.61
CA ILE A 129 -13.79 -4.30 -8.70
C ILE A 129 -12.42 -4.56 -9.32
N HIS A 130 -12.21 -5.74 -9.91
CA HIS A 130 -10.92 -6.09 -10.51
C HIS A 130 -10.58 -5.20 -11.69
N VAL A 131 -11.57 -4.86 -12.52
CA VAL A 131 -11.39 -3.91 -13.63
C VAL A 131 -11.09 -2.51 -13.10
N PHE A 132 -11.81 -2.06 -12.07
CA PHE A 132 -11.59 -0.76 -11.44
C PHE A 132 -10.17 -0.66 -10.85
N LEU A 133 -9.79 -1.58 -9.96
CA LEU A 133 -8.47 -1.62 -9.31
C LEU A 133 -7.35 -1.59 -10.34
N ARG A 134 -7.47 -2.40 -11.40
CA ARG A 134 -6.48 -2.47 -12.48
C ARG A 134 -6.36 -1.14 -13.24
N LYS A 135 -7.48 -0.57 -13.68
CA LYS A 135 -7.48 0.68 -14.45
C LYS A 135 -6.97 1.86 -13.62
N ALA A 136 -7.43 1.98 -12.37
CA ALA A 136 -7.01 3.05 -11.47
C ALA A 136 -5.52 2.92 -11.07
N SER A 137 -5.02 1.69 -10.88
CA SER A 137 -3.59 1.46 -10.57
C SER A 137 -2.68 1.91 -11.71
N TYR A 138 -3.06 1.65 -12.96
CA TYR A 138 -2.28 2.12 -14.12
C TYR A 138 -2.28 3.64 -14.28
N GLN A 139 -3.23 4.32 -13.65
CA GLN A 139 -3.24 5.77 -13.54
C GLN A 139 -2.51 6.27 -12.28
N LYS A 140 -1.77 5.39 -11.60
CA LYS A 140 -1.01 5.71 -10.37
C LYS A 140 -1.90 6.12 -9.20
N ALA A 141 -3.20 5.80 -9.24
CA ALA A 141 -4.07 5.97 -8.09
C ALA A 141 -3.60 5.09 -6.93
N ARG A 142 -3.73 5.60 -5.72
CA ARG A 142 -3.40 4.87 -4.50
C ARG A 142 -4.67 4.29 -3.89
N PHE A 143 -4.53 3.19 -3.17
CA PHE A 143 -5.65 2.48 -2.57
C PHE A 143 -5.37 2.21 -1.09
N MET A 144 -6.42 2.15 -0.30
CA MET A 144 -6.37 1.76 1.09
C MET A 144 -7.65 1.02 1.47
N ALA A 145 -7.54 -0.05 2.25
CA ALA A 145 -8.64 -0.67 2.97
C ALA A 145 -8.49 -0.36 4.46
N ILE A 146 -9.59 0.03 5.11
CA ILE A 146 -9.62 0.40 6.52
C ILE A 146 -10.65 -0.46 7.26
N ASP A 147 -10.17 -1.08 8.34
CA ASP A 147 -10.90 -1.95 9.26
C ASP A 147 -11.54 -3.18 8.58
N GLY A 148 -12.10 -4.11 9.35
CA GLY A 148 -12.66 -5.35 8.83
C GLY A 148 -11.62 -6.31 8.25
N SER A 149 -12.02 -7.15 7.28
CA SER A 149 -11.14 -8.17 6.71
C SER A 149 -10.19 -7.62 5.65
N THR A 150 -9.26 -6.76 6.05
CA THR A 150 -8.31 -6.09 5.13
C THR A 150 -7.38 -7.05 4.39
N SER A 151 -7.18 -8.28 4.87
CA SER A 151 -6.50 -9.35 4.12
C SER A 151 -7.13 -9.58 2.75
N LYS A 152 -8.47 -9.44 2.67
CA LYS A 152 -9.25 -9.61 1.45
C LYS A 152 -9.00 -8.53 0.41
N PHE A 153 -8.56 -7.34 0.82
CA PHE A 153 -8.10 -6.33 -0.12
C PHE A 153 -6.88 -6.82 -0.90
N SER A 154 -5.89 -7.45 -0.23
CA SER A 154 -4.73 -8.04 -0.92
C SER A 154 -5.12 -9.17 -1.89
N GLU A 155 -6.12 -9.99 -1.53
CA GLU A 155 -6.67 -11.00 -2.45
C GLU A 155 -7.36 -10.36 -3.67
N ALA A 156 -8.07 -9.24 -3.50
CA ALA A 156 -8.68 -8.51 -4.59
C ALA A 156 -7.63 -7.91 -5.55
N LEU A 157 -6.50 -7.42 -5.02
CA LEU A 157 -5.35 -6.94 -5.82
C LEU A 157 -4.69 -8.08 -6.63
N ASP A 158 -4.56 -9.27 -6.05
CA ASP A 158 -4.05 -10.47 -6.74
C ASP A 158 -4.97 -10.89 -7.89
N LYS A 159 -6.29 -10.93 -7.65
CA LYS A 159 -7.30 -11.23 -8.68
C LYS A 159 -7.40 -10.15 -9.76
N ALA A 160 -7.17 -8.89 -9.39
CA ALA A 160 -7.04 -7.78 -10.34
C ALA A 160 -5.74 -7.87 -11.18
N GLY A 161 -4.79 -8.74 -10.81
CA GLY A 161 -3.55 -8.95 -11.54
C GLY A 161 -2.52 -7.83 -11.38
N ILE A 162 -2.66 -7.00 -10.33
CA ILE A 162 -1.79 -5.85 -10.07
C ILE A 162 -0.81 -6.09 -8.92
N ASN A 163 -1.10 -7.04 -8.02
CA ASN A 163 -0.16 -7.46 -6.98
C ASN A 163 -0.28 -8.97 -6.74
N LYS A 164 0.62 -9.76 -7.32
CA LYS A 164 0.56 -11.22 -7.18
C LYS A 164 1.00 -11.64 -5.79
N LEU A 165 0.13 -12.34 -5.07
CA LEU A 165 0.50 -12.93 -3.78
C LEU A 165 1.39 -14.16 -3.99
N GLY A 166 2.42 -14.28 -3.15
CA GLY A 166 3.30 -15.44 -3.14
C GLY A 166 2.52 -16.70 -2.80
N ARG A 167 2.86 -17.81 -3.46
CA ARG A 167 2.25 -19.13 -3.23
C ARG A 167 3.35 -20.12 -2.91
N ASP A 168 3.15 -20.96 -1.89
CA ASP A 168 4.07 -22.06 -1.63
C ASP A 168 3.87 -23.22 -2.62
N GLU A 169 4.70 -24.25 -2.51
CA GLU A 169 4.65 -25.44 -3.38
C GLU A 169 3.32 -26.20 -3.28
N ASN A 170 2.58 -26.01 -2.19
CA ASN A 170 1.25 -26.60 -1.96
C ASN A 170 0.11 -25.69 -2.44
N GLY A 171 0.43 -24.51 -2.98
CA GLY A 171 -0.53 -23.52 -3.44
C GLY A 171 -1.11 -22.63 -2.33
N ASN A 172 -0.59 -22.70 -1.09
CA ASN A 172 -1.04 -21.83 -0.01
C ASN A 172 -0.58 -20.39 -0.26
N ILE A 173 -1.50 -19.45 -0.10
CA ILE A 173 -1.26 -18.03 -0.34
C ILE A 173 -0.55 -17.42 0.87
N ARG A 174 0.58 -16.74 0.63
CA ARG A 174 1.27 -15.90 1.60
C ARG A 174 0.74 -14.47 1.47
N ASN A 175 -0.23 -14.13 2.32
CA ASN A 175 -0.78 -12.79 2.39
C ASN A 175 -0.06 -11.98 3.48
N PRO A 176 0.61 -10.86 3.17
CA PRO A 176 1.28 -10.06 4.18
C PRO A 176 0.32 -9.42 5.19
N ALA A 177 -0.97 -9.31 4.84
CA ALA A 177 -2.03 -8.79 5.70
C ALA A 177 -2.88 -9.92 6.33
N TYR A 178 -2.35 -11.14 6.49
CA TYR A 178 -3.11 -12.32 6.93
C TYR A 178 -3.82 -12.19 8.29
N ASN A 179 -3.37 -11.25 9.14
CA ASN A 179 -3.93 -11.00 10.47
C ASN A 179 -4.97 -9.88 10.47
N ASP A 180 -5.48 -9.47 9.30
CA ASP A 180 -6.43 -8.37 9.12
C ASP A 180 -6.02 -7.10 9.88
N PRO A 181 -4.83 -6.53 9.56
CA PRO A 181 -4.39 -5.29 10.18
C PRO A 181 -5.41 -4.17 9.85
N PRO A 182 -5.71 -3.25 10.79
CA PRO A 182 -6.72 -2.20 10.59
C PRO A 182 -6.50 -1.33 9.35
N PHE A 183 -5.28 -1.23 8.83
CA PHE A 183 -4.98 -0.47 7.62
C PHE A 183 -4.11 -1.27 6.68
N VAL A 184 -4.54 -1.38 5.42
CA VAL A 184 -3.74 -1.94 4.32
C VAL A 184 -3.81 -1.00 3.13
N GLY A 185 -2.67 -0.49 2.67
CA GLY A 185 -2.55 0.37 1.50
C GLY A 185 -1.76 -0.28 0.37
N PHE A 186 -2.04 0.16 -0.85
CA PHE A 186 -1.38 -0.28 -2.07
C PHE A 186 -1.19 0.90 -3.04
N THR A 187 -0.01 1.00 -3.64
CA THR A 187 0.24 1.83 -4.81
C THR A 187 1.31 1.20 -5.70
N LEU A 188 1.28 1.51 -7.00
CA LEU A 188 2.37 1.18 -7.92
C LEU A 188 3.36 2.33 -7.99
N LYS A 189 4.62 2.06 -7.66
CA LYS A 189 5.72 3.01 -7.82
C LYS A 189 6.52 2.72 -9.08
N GLU A 190 7.03 3.78 -9.70
CA GLU A 190 7.89 3.71 -10.88
C GLU A 190 9.34 3.95 -10.45
N ALA A 191 10.20 2.95 -10.62
CA ALA A 191 11.65 3.08 -10.52
C ALA A 191 12.25 3.18 -11.92
N ARG A 192 13.37 3.89 -12.06
CA ARG A 192 14.13 3.95 -13.32
C ARG A 192 15.53 3.41 -13.10
N THR A 193 15.96 2.53 -13.99
CA THR A 193 17.36 2.07 -14.03
C THR A 193 18.28 3.18 -14.57
N PRO A 194 19.61 3.06 -14.36
CA PRO A 194 20.57 4.05 -14.86
C PRO A 194 20.54 4.28 -16.37
N ASP A 195 20.11 3.28 -17.14
CA ASP A 195 19.95 3.34 -18.61
C ASP A 195 18.56 3.85 -19.04
N GLY A 196 17.68 4.23 -18.09
CA GLY A 196 16.41 4.90 -18.35
C GLY A 196 15.20 3.97 -18.51
N HIS A 197 15.33 2.66 -18.29
CA HIS A 197 14.18 1.76 -18.29
C HIS A 197 13.32 1.94 -17.03
N SER A 198 12.01 2.09 -17.22
CA SER A 198 11.03 2.17 -16.12
C SER A 198 10.55 0.78 -15.69
N TYR A 199 10.56 0.55 -14.38
CA TYR A 199 10.04 -0.64 -13.73
C TYR A 199 8.95 -0.23 -12.73
N PHE A 200 7.83 -0.95 -12.74
CA PHE A 200 6.77 -0.77 -11.75
C PHE A 200 6.88 -1.82 -10.65
N TYR A 201 6.78 -1.39 -9.40
CA TYR A 201 6.79 -2.28 -8.25
C TYR A 201 5.68 -1.90 -7.26
N PRO A 202 5.14 -2.88 -6.52
CA PRO A 202 4.14 -2.60 -5.49
C PRO A 202 4.78 -1.93 -4.28
N SER A 203 4.16 -0.86 -3.79
CA SER A 203 4.41 -0.30 -2.46
C SER A 203 3.21 -0.60 -1.57
N ILE A 204 3.46 -1.33 -0.49
CA ILE A 204 2.45 -1.81 0.44
C ILE A 204 2.57 -1.04 1.75
N PHE A 205 1.45 -0.56 2.26
CA PHE A 205 1.34 0.02 3.60
C PHE A 205 0.57 -0.96 4.48
N ILE A 206 1.08 -1.27 5.66
CA ILE A 206 0.37 -2.09 6.66
C ILE A 206 0.54 -1.40 8.00
N SER A 207 -0.55 -1.16 8.71
CA SER A 207 -0.51 -0.63 10.06
C SER A 207 -1.45 -1.37 11.00
N ASN A 208 -0.89 -1.72 12.17
CA ASN A 208 -1.61 -2.25 13.34
C ASN A 208 -2.01 -1.15 14.33
N THR A 209 -1.88 0.14 13.97
CA THR A 209 -2.29 1.24 14.85
C THR A 209 -3.77 1.09 15.22
N THR A 210 -4.08 1.28 16.49
CA THR A 210 -5.44 1.18 17.00
C THR A 210 -6.24 2.44 16.70
N THR A 211 -7.56 2.36 16.83
CA THR A 211 -8.49 3.49 16.71
C THR A 211 -8.18 4.65 17.64
N GLU A 212 -7.44 4.40 18.72
CA GLU A 212 -7.06 5.40 19.73
C GLU A 212 -5.93 6.34 19.24
N ASP A 213 -5.20 5.97 18.17
CA ASP A 213 -4.07 6.76 17.64
C ASP A 213 -4.20 7.08 16.14
N ILE A 214 -5.37 7.60 15.75
CA ILE A 214 -5.66 8.07 14.39
C ILE A 214 -4.63 9.12 13.92
N ASN A 215 -4.07 9.93 14.83
CA ASN A 215 -3.09 10.95 14.45
C ASN A 215 -1.77 10.34 13.97
N ALA A 216 -1.22 9.35 14.69
CA ALA A 216 -0.04 8.63 14.22
C ALA A 216 -0.32 7.93 12.88
N MET A 217 -1.49 7.30 12.74
CA MET A 217 -1.86 6.66 11.47
C MET A 217 -1.92 7.65 10.31
N ILE A 218 -2.54 8.83 10.48
CA ILE A 218 -2.57 9.85 9.42
C ILE A 218 -1.16 10.33 9.09
N GLN A 219 -0.27 10.46 10.08
CA GLN A 219 1.12 10.84 9.83
C GLN A 219 1.86 9.77 9.03
N GLU A 220 1.69 8.49 9.35
CA GLU A 220 2.29 7.38 8.61
C GLU A 220 1.71 7.25 7.20
N LEU A 221 0.41 7.49 7.03
CA LEU A 221 -0.20 7.63 5.71
C LEU A 221 0.46 8.75 4.92
N ILE A 222 0.63 9.94 5.50
CA ILE A 222 1.31 11.07 4.83
C ILE A 222 2.74 10.70 4.44
N ASN A 223 3.48 10.04 5.32
CA ASN A 223 4.84 9.59 5.04
C ASN A 223 4.87 8.64 3.84
N TRP A 224 4.04 7.58 3.87
CA TRP A 224 3.92 6.61 2.80
C TRP A 224 3.48 7.23 1.46
N LEU A 225 2.60 8.24 1.49
CA LEU A 225 2.16 8.97 0.30
C LEU A 225 3.27 9.83 -0.34
N GLY A 226 4.26 10.25 0.46
CA GLY A 226 5.35 11.13 0.04
C GLY A 226 6.65 10.44 -0.36
N GLU A 227 6.74 9.13 -0.17
CA GLU A 227 7.78 8.27 -0.73
C GLU A 227 7.51 7.92 -2.20
#